data_AF-E2B6G9-F1
#
_entry.id   AF-E2B6G9-F1
#
_cell.length_a   1.000
_cell.length_b   1.000
_cell.length_c   1.000
_cell.angle_alpha   90.00
_cell.angle_beta   90.00
_cell.angle_gamma   90.00
#
_symmetry.space_group_name_H-M   'P 1'
#
loop_
_entity.id
_entity.type
_entity.pdbx_description
1 polymer ?
#
loop_
_entity_poly.entity_id
_entity_poly.type
_entity_poly.pdbx_seq_one_letter_code
_entity_poly.pdbx_strand_id
1 'polypeptide(L)'
;MEEFYSICDQIELHLKTSVECLSQNTSSVRYLPLPVIPTRTDSVSAPEGPTLTYPQFLMTVRAQVAYAREIHDALVSNAHAIASGE
;
A
#
# COMPACT_ATOMS: atom_id res chain seq x y z
N MET A 1 -19.18 23.25 -25.29
CA MET A 1 -18.18 23.89 -24.40
C MET A 1 -18.03 23.09 -23.12
N GLU A 2 -19.12 22.71 -22.43
CA GLU A 2 -19.09 21.82 -21.25
C GLU A 2 -18.44 20.44 -21.52
N GLU A 3 -18.74 19.82 -22.66
CA GLU A 3 -18.14 18.53 -23.04
C GLU A 3 -16.61 18.59 -23.16
N PHE A 4 -16.08 19.69 -23.71
CA PHE A 4 -14.64 19.89 -23.81
C PHE A 4 -13.99 19.96 -22.42
N TYR A 5 -14.57 20.74 -21.50
CA TYR A 5 -14.05 20.84 -20.13
C TYR A 5 -14.17 19.51 -19.38
N SER A 6 -15.28 18.78 -19.54
CA SER A 6 -15.45 17.43 -18.96
C SER A 6 -14.39 16.45 -19.45
N ILE A 7 -14.01 16.51 -20.73
CA ILE A 7 -12.92 15.70 -21.28
C ILE A 7 -11.57 16.12 -20.68
N CYS A 8 -11.29 17.42 -20.58
CA CYS A 8 -10.07 17.92 -19.94
C CYS A 8 -9.95 17.46 -18.48
N ASP A 9 -11.04 17.51 -17.72
CA ASP A 9 -11.08 17.06 -16.32
C ASP A 9 -10.81 15.56 -16.21
N GLN A 10 -11.39 14.75 -17.10
CA GLN A 10 -11.13 13.31 -17.15
C GLN A 10 -9.67 13.00 -17.50
N ILE A 11 -9.09 13.71 -18.46
CA ILE A 11 -7.67 13.57 -18.82
C ILE A 11 -6.79 13.91 -17.62
N GLU A 12 -7.06 15.03 -16.94
CA GLU A 12 -6.31 15.44 -15.76
C GLU A 12 -6.38 14.37 -14.66
N LEU A 13 -7.58 13.85 -14.39
CA LEU A 13 -7.80 12.81 -13.40
C LEU A 13 -7.00 11.54 -13.74
N HIS A 14 -7.09 11.07 -14.99
CA HIS A 14 -6.36 9.88 -15.44
C HIS A 14 -4.83 10.07 -15.36
N LEU A 15 -4.31 11.26 -15.68
CA LEU A 15 -2.89 11.55 -15.56
C LEU A 15 -2.42 11.53 -14.10
N LYS A 16 -3.19 12.14 -13.19
CA LYS A 16 -2.90 12.10 -11.74
C LYS A 16 -2.89 10.66 -11.23
N THR A 17 -3.91 9.88 -11.56
CA THR A 17 -3.98 8.46 -11.18
C THR A 17 -2.80 7.66 -11.75
N SER A 18 -2.38 7.94 -12.98
CA SER A 18 -1.25 7.24 -13.61
C SER A 18 0.07 7.50 -12.87
N VAL A 19 0.30 8.74 -12.41
CA VAL A 19 1.46 9.09 -11.58
C VAL A 19 1.44 8.33 -10.26
N GLU A 20 0.28 8.24 -9.61
CA GLU A 20 0.11 7.48 -8.37
C GLU A 20 0.36 5.97 -8.58
N CYS A 21 -0.14 5.38 -9.66
CA CYS A 21 0.11 3.98 -10.00
C CYS A 21 1.60 3.70 -10.22
N LEU A 22 2.33 4.60 -10.87
CA LEU A 22 3.78 4.45 -11.07
C LEU A 22 4.55 4.53 -9.74
N SER A 23 4.16 5.46 -8.87
CA SER A 23 4.71 5.58 -7.51
C SER A 23 4.43 4.33 -6.67
N GLN A 24 3.21 3.80 -6.75
CA GLN A 24 2.82 2.57 -6.06
C GLN A 24 3.64 1.37 -6.57
N ASN A 25 3.82 1.23 -7.89
CA ASN A 25 4.63 0.17 -8.46
C ASN A 25 6.10 0.25 -7.99
N THR A 26 6.70 1.44 -8.06
CA THR A 26 8.07 1.68 -7.56
C THR A 26 8.20 1.31 -6.08
N SER A 27 7.21 1.69 -5.28
CA SER A 27 7.17 1.37 -3.85
C SER A 27 7.04 -0.14 -3.62
N SER A 28 6.22 -0.84 -4.41
CA SER A 28 6.05 -2.29 -4.30
C SER A 28 7.36 -3.03 -4.58
N VAL A 29 8.12 -2.63 -5.61
CA VAL A 29 9.43 -3.21 -5.94
C VAL A 29 10.46 -2.95 -4.84
N ARG A 30 10.38 -1.79 -4.18
CA ARG A 30 11.35 -1.38 -3.16
C ARG A 30 11.09 -2.02 -1.78
N TYR A 31 9.83 -2.14 -1.38
CA TYR A 31 9.45 -2.46 -0.01
C TYR A 31 8.83 -3.85 0.16
N LEU A 32 8.57 -4.57 -0.93
CA LEU A 32 8.08 -5.95 -0.85
C LEU A 32 9.14 -6.96 -1.28
N PRO A 33 9.15 -8.13 -0.64
CA PRO A 33 10.08 -9.21 -0.99
C PRO A 33 9.67 -9.93 -2.29
N LEU A 34 8.43 -9.79 -2.73
CA LEU A 34 7.87 -10.48 -3.90
C LEU A 34 7.17 -9.49 -4.84
N PRO A 35 7.33 -9.64 -6.16
CA PRO A 35 6.61 -8.84 -7.15
C PRO A 35 5.09 -9.06 -7.03
N VAL A 36 4.34 -7.98 -7.22
CA VAL A 36 2.87 -7.98 -7.17
C VAL A 36 2.33 -7.99 -8.59
N ILE A 37 1.29 -8.78 -8.85
CA ILE A 37 0.50 -8.76 -10.09
C ILE A 37 -0.83 -8.07 -9.77
N PRO A 38 -0.96 -6.74 -9.94
CA PRO A 38 -2.12 -5.99 -9.46
C PRO A 38 -3.42 -6.36 -10.17
N THR A 39 -3.32 -6.92 -11.38
CA THR A 39 -4.45 -7.35 -12.21
C THR A 39 -4.96 -8.75 -11.85
N ARG A 40 -4.22 -9.54 -11.05
CA ARG A 40 -4.67 -10.83 -10.54
C ARG A 40 -5.52 -10.63 -9.29
N THR A 41 -6.82 -10.77 -9.44
CA THR A 41 -7.81 -10.64 -8.35
C THR A 41 -8.43 -11.98 -7.95
N ASP A 42 -7.85 -13.10 -8.40
CA ASP A 42 -8.25 -14.43 -8.00
C ASP A 42 -8.15 -14.62 -6.48
N SER A 43 -9.02 -15.48 -5.93
CA SER A 43 -9.16 -15.70 -4.50
C SER A 43 -7.86 -16.20 -3.87
N VAL A 44 -7.77 -16.04 -2.54
CA VAL A 44 -6.58 -16.34 -1.72
C VAL A 44 -6.35 -17.86 -1.64
N SER A 45 -5.97 -18.48 -2.75
CA SER A 45 -5.22 -19.73 -2.72
C SER A 45 -3.81 -19.44 -2.19
N ALA A 46 -3.12 -20.47 -1.70
CA ALA A 46 -1.73 -20.35 -1.27
C ALA A 46 -0.89 -19.66 -2.38
N PRO A 47 0.20 -18.94 -2.02
CA PRO A 47 1.06 -18.32 -3.01
C PRO A 47 1.57 -19.37 -4.01
N GLU A 48 1.00 -19.37 -5.21
CA GLU A 48 1.43 -20.23 -6.30
C GLU A 48 2.61 -19.53 -7.00
N GLY A 49 3.82 -19.79 -6.50
CA GLY A 49 5.05 -19.28 -7.09
C GLY A 49 5.57 -17.95 -6.51
N PRO A 50 6.54 -17.32 -7.18
CA PRO A 50 7.32 -16.20 -6.63
C PRO A 50 6.63 -14.83 -6.78
N THR A 51 5.30 -14.77 -6.83
CA THR A 51 4.54 -13.54 -7.09
C THR A 51 3.31 -13.43 -6.20
N LEU A 52 2.92 -12.22 -5.81
CA LEU A 52 1.71 -11.95 -5.04
C LEU A 52 0.54 -11.57 -5.94
N THR A 53 -0.65 -12.11 -5.66
CA THR A 53 -1.92 -11.57 -6.19
C THR A 53 -2.28 -10.26 -5.50
N TYR A 54 -3.22 -9.50 -6.07
CA TYR A 54 -3.67 -8.25 -5.45
C TYR A 54 -4.28 -8.49 -4.04
N PRO A 55 -5.16 -9.49 -3.81
CA PRO A 55 -5.62 -9.81 -2.47
C PRO A 55 -4.50 -10.20 -1.49
N GLN A 56 -3.53 -11.01 -1.93
CA GLN A 56 -2.38 -11.40 -1.09
C GLN A 56 -1.53 -10.19 -0.72
N PHE A 57 -1.25 -9.31 -1.69
CA PHE A 57 -0.56 -8.03 -1.46
C PHE A 57 -1.28 -7.18 -0.41
N LEU A 58 -2.61 -7.02 -0.53
CA LEU A 58 -3.39 -6.25 0.45
C LEU A 58 -3.31 -6.87 1.86
N MET A 59 -3.33 -8.20 1.98
CA MET A 59 -3.13 -8.88 3.27
C MET A 59 -1.74 -8.60 3.85
N THR A 60 -0.68 -8.71 3.03
CA THR A 60 0.69 -8.43 3.43
C THR A 60 0.86 -7.00 3.93
N VAL A 61 0.36 -6.01 3.18
CA VAL A 61 0.45 -4.60 3.59
C VAL A 61 -0.31 -4.33 4.88
N ARG A 62 -1.51 -4.91 5.04
CA ARG A 62 -2.27 -4.77 6.30
C ARG A 62 -1.51 -5.35 7.50
N ALA A 63 -0.87 -6.50 7.33
CA ALA A 63 -0.04 -7.11 8.38
C ALA A 63 1.18 -6.25 8.71
N GLN A 64 1.87 -5.70 7.70
CA GLN A 64 3.01 -4.79 7.89
C GLN A 64 2.60 -3.52 8.65
N VAL A 65 1.47 -2.91 8.29
CA VAL A 65 0.94 -1.72 8.97
C VAL A 65 0.56 -2.03 10.42
N ALA A 66 -0.11 -3.16 10.66
CA ALA A 66 -0.47 -3.59 12.02
C ALA A 66 0.80 -3.78 12.89
N TYR A 67 1.81 -4.46 12.35
CA TYR A 67 3.07 -4.69 13.04
C TYR A 67 3.82 -3.39 13.34
N ALA A 68 3.87 -2.45 12.39
CA ALA A 68 4.48 -1.13 12.60
C ALA A 68 3.77 -0.36 13.73
N ARG A 69 2.45 -0.47 13.82
CA ARG A 69 1.66 0.12 14.91
C ARG A 69 1.97 -0.53 16.25
N GLU A 70 2.07 -1.85 16.31
CA GLU A 70 2.45 -2.57 17.53
C GLU A 70 3.82 -2.13 18.06
N ILE A 71 4.82 -1.98 17.18
CA ILE A 71 6.14 -1.45 17.54
C ILE A 71 6.02 -0.02 18.08
N HIS A 72 5.28 0.85 17.38
CA HIS A 72 5.06 2.23 17.81
C HIS A 72 4.45 2.28 19.21
N ASP A 73 3.38 1.53 19.44
CA ASP A 73 2.64 1.53 20.71
C ASP A 73 3.52 0.99 21.85
N ALA A 74 4.35 -0.03 21.59
CA ALA A 74 5.34 -0.52 22.53
C ALA A 74 6.39 0.54 22.88
N LEU A 75 6.95 1.24 21.88
CA LEU A 75 7.93 2.31 22.10
C LEU A 75 7.34 3.48 22.90
N VAL A 76 6.13 3.92 22.56
CA VAL A 76 5.43 5.01 23.26
C VAL A 76 5.13 4.63 24.71
N SER A 77 4.63 3.42 24.95
CA SER A 77 4.35 2.91 26.30
C SER A 77 5.61 2.91 27.18
N ASN A 78 6.74 2.41 26.66
CA ASN A 78 8.00 2.39 27.39
C ASN A 78 8.56 3.80 27.61
N ALA A 79 8.47 4.69 26.62
CA ALA A 79 8.90 6.08 26.76
C ALA A 79 8.12 6.80 27.88
N HIS A 80 6.81 6.58 27.97
CA HIS A 80 6.00 7.11 29.06
C HIS A 80 6.35 6.52 30.43
N ALA A 81 6.63 5.22 30.49
CA ALA A 81 7.05 4.57 31.73
C ALA A 81 8.38 5.16 32.25
N ILE A 82 9.32 5.47 31.36
CA ILE A 82 10.59 6.14 31.71
C ILE A 82 10.33 7.59 32.15
N ALA A 83 9.53 8.34 31.40
CA ALA A 83 9.25 9.75 31.70
C ALA A 83 8.43 9.96 32.99
N SER A 84 7.64 8.97 33.39
CA SER A 84 6.87 8.98 34.64
C SER A 84 7.66 8.41 35.82
N GLY A 85 8.91 8.01 35.59
CA GLY A 85 9.83 7.39 36.56
C GLY A 85 10.75 8.36 37.30
N GLU A 86 10.47 9.66 37.25
CA GLU A 86 10.93 10.69 38.21
C GLU A 86 9.73 11.32 38.93
#